data_AF-A0A5S3Y7I0-F1
#
_entry.id   AF-A0A5S3Y7I0-F1
#
_cell.length_a   1.000
_cell.length_b   1.000
_cell.length_c   1.000
_cell.angle_alpha   90.00
_cell.angle_beta   90.00
_cell.angle_gamma   90.00
#
_symmetry.space_group_name_H-M   'P 1'
#
loop_
_entity.id
_entity.type
_entity.pdbx_description
1 polymer ?
#
loop_
_entity_poly.entity_id
_entity_poly.type
_entity_poly.pdbx_seq_one_letter_code
_entity_poly.pdbx_strand_id
1 'polypeptide(L)'
;MDYEISPNVQLSLFNIAYAEKEKVVLRICQKADTVAAYGAVDWGQLPSSLLELFVDLTYRGDYSGATRKFLQKPLAQGDIKALKLIFSDRSKWSSVPYQRFAMRSKFASTLSVKQSTMQVSP
;
A
#
# COMPACT_ATOMS: atom_id res chain seq x y z
N MET A 1 -16.34 -7.95 33.31
CA MET A 1 -16.52 -6.50 33.07
C MET A 1 -16.00 -6.25 31.67
N ASP A 2 -16.90 -5.99 30.73
CA ASP A 2 -16.53 -5.66 29.36
C ASP A 2 -16.38 -4.13 29.27
N TYR A 3 -15.15 -3.67 29.07
CA TYR A 3 -14.86 -2.24 28.93
C TYR A 3 -14.82 -1.91 27.45
N GLU A 4 -15.80 -1.13 26.98
CA GLU A 4 -15.88 -0.67 25.59
C GLU A 4 -15.55 0.82 25.52
N ILE A 5 -14.61 1.18 24.65
CA ILE A 5 -14.28 2.56 24.34
C ILE A 5 -15.26 3.12 23.31
N SER A 6 -15.60 4.41 23.40
CA SER A 6 -16.55 5.04 22.49
C SER A 6 -16.07 5.00 21.03
N PRO A 7 -16.98 5.05 20.02
CA PRO A 7 -16.60 5.05 18.61
C PRO A 7 -15.59 6.15 18.23
N ASN A 8 -15.70 7.34 18.83
CA ASN A 8 -14.77 8.44 18.59
C ASN A 8 -13.35 8.12 19.10
N VAL A 9 -13.26 7.45 20.25
CA VAL A 9 -11.97 7.00 20.80
C VAL A 9 -11.40 5.86 19.95
N GLN A 10 -12.24 4.91 19.50
CA GLN A 10 -11.82 3.85 18.58
C GLN A 10 -11.24 4.41 17.29
N LEU A 11 -11.92 5.39 16.66
CA LEU A 11 -11.44 6.05 15.46
C LEU A 11 -10.13 6.81 15.70
N SER A 12 -10.01 7.50 16.84
CA SER A 12 -8.79 8.23 17.19
C SER A 12 -7.59 7.29 17.34
N LEU A 13 -7.78 6.16 18.03
CA LEU A 13 -6.76 5.12 18.16
C LEU A 13 -6.41 4.48 16.81
N PHE A 14 -7.42 4.23 15.97
CA PHE A 14 -7.21 3.73 14.63
C PHE A 14 -6.34 4.68 13.80
N ASN A 15 -6.63 5.99 13.83
CA ASN A 15 -5.87 6.99 13.08
C ASN A 15 -4.41 7.08 13.54
N ILE A 16 -4.16 6.97 14.84
CA ILE A 16 -2.79 6.91 15.39
C ILE A 16 -2.06 5.68 14.86
N ALA A 17 -2.67 4.50 14.98
CA ALA A 17 -2.07 3.25 14.49
C ALA A 17 -1.86 3.27 12.97
N TYR A 18 -2.80 3.83 12.21
CA TYR A 18 -2.70 3.98 10.77
C TYR A 18 -1.48 4.85 10.40
N ALA A 19 -1.34 6.02 11.03
CA ALA A 19 -0.22 6.94 10.79
C ALA A 19 1.14 6.29 11.12
N GLU A 20 1.21 5.46 12.17
CA GLU A 20 2.42 4.68 12.46
C GLU A 20 2.76 3.68 11.36
N LYS A 21 1.77 2.96 10.81
CA LYS A 21 1.98 2.02 9.72
C LYS A 21 2.39 2.72 8.43
N GLU A 22 1.78 3.86 8.13
CA GLU A 22 2.21 4.70 7.00
C GLU A 22 3.66 5.14 7.13
N LYS A 23 4.09 5.63 8.31
CA LYS A 23 5.49 5.98 8.58
C LYS A 23 6.44 4.80 8.36
N VAL A 24 6.02 3.58 8.70
CA VAL A 24 6.83 2.38 8.44
C VAL A 24 7.00 2.14 6.94
N VAL A 25 5.95 2.31 6.14
CA VAL A 25 6.03 2.17 4.68
C VAL A 25 6.97 3.23 4.09
N LEU A 26 6.82 4.49 4.50
CA LEU A 26 7.67 5.59 4.08
C LEU A 26 9.15 5.31 4.41
N ARG A 27 9.42 4.93 5.66
CA ARG A 27 10.78 4.57 6.11
C ARG A 27 11.38 3.45 5.25
N ILE A 28 10.60 2.44 4.89
CA ILE A 28 11.05 1.36 4.01
C ILE A 28 11.38 1.90 2.62
N CYS A 29 10.46 2.67 2.02
CA CYS A 29 10.65 3.21 0.67
C CYS A 29 11.84 4.17 0.56
N GLN A 30 12.15 4.88 1.64
CA GLN A 30 13.26 5.84 1.72
C GLN A 30 14.59 5.20 2.14
N LYS A 31 14.58 3.93 2.59
CA LYS A 31 15.79 3.27 3.05
C LYS A 31 16.80 3.17 1.89
N ALA A 32 18.05 3.56 2.12
CA ALA A 32 19.06 3.70 1.08
C ALA A 32 19.26 2.43 0.23
N ASP A 33 19.27 1.25 0.85
CA ASP A 33 19.36 -0.04 0.14
C ASP A 33 18.15 -0.32 -0.75
N THR A 34 16.96 0.09 -0.30
CA THR A 34 15.69 -0.09 -1.02
C THR A 34 15.64 0.85 -2.21
N VAL A 35 16.04 2.12 -2.03
CA VAL A 35 16.16 3.10 -3.12
C VAL A 35 17.19 2.64 -4.14
N ALA A 36 18.36 2.17 -3.71
CA ALA A 36 19.40 1.68 -4.60
C ALA A 36 18.95 0.45 -5.41
N ALA A 37 18.19 -0.47 -4.80
CA ALA A 37 17.74 -1.69 -5.45
C ALA A 37 16.54 -1.48 -6.39
N TYR A 38 15.63 -0.57 -6.06
CA TYR A 38 14.32 -0.51 -6.70
C TYR A 38 13.92 0.87 -7.25
N GLY A 39 14.67 1.92 -6.92
CA GLY A 39 14.35 3.31 -7.24
C GLY A 39 13.65 4.04 -6.09
N ALA A 40 13.65 5.37 -6.16
CA ALA A 40 12.94 6.23 -5.21
C ALA A 40 11.43 6.20 -5.49
N VAL A 41 10.62 6.19 -4.44
CA VAL A 41 9.15 6.28 -4.54
C VAL A 41 8.74 7.74 -4.34
N ASP A 42 8.09 8.34 -5.33
CA ASP A 42 7.46 9.65 -5.17
C ASP A 42 6.06 9.49 -4.54
N TRP A 43 6.03 9.50 -3.21
CA TRP A 43 4.81 9.27 -2.43
C TRP A 43 3.69 10.26 -2.75
N GLY A 44 4.05 11.51 -3.04
CA GLY A 44 3.09 12.59 -3.29
C GLY A 44 2.35 12.47 -4.62
N GLN A 45 2.89 11.70 -5.57
CA GLN A 45 2.30 11.49 -6.90
C GLN A 45 1.44 10.22 -6.99
N LEU A 46 1.47 9.36 -5.97
CA LEU A 46 0.73 8.09 -5.99
C LEU A 46 -0.73 8.28 -5.53
N PRO A 47 -1.70 7.53 -6.08
CA PRO A 47 -3.07 7.56 -5.59
C PRO A 47 -3.17 7.10 -4.13
N SER A 48 -3.98 7.79 -3.32
CA SER A 48 -4.15 7.44 -1.89
C SER A 48 -4.61 5.99 -1.67
N SER A 49 -5.48 5.47 -2.54
CA SER A 49 -5.93 4.07 -2.50
C SER A 49 -4.79 3.07 -2.74
N LEU A 50 -3.77 3.44 -3.53
CA LEU A 50 -2.58 2.61 -3.66
C LEU A 50 -1.78 2.63 -2.35
N LEU A 51 -1.64 3.79 -1.71
CA LEU A 51 -0.94 3.93 -0.44
C LEU A 51 -1.61 3.11 0.66
N GLU A 52 -2.94 3.11 0.72
CA GLU A 52 -3.74 2.29 1.64
C GLU A 52 -3.43 0.79 1.54
N LEU A 53 -3.17 0.27 0.33
CA LEU A 53 -2.75 -1.13 0.15
C LEU A 53 -1.42 -1.42 0.83
N PHE A 54 -0.44 -0.53 0.70
CA PHE A 54 0.87 -0.73 1.33
C PHE A 54 0.82 -0.56 2.86
N VAL A 55 -0.08 0.30 3.35
CA VAL A 55 -0.39 0.40 4.78
C VAL A 55 -1.02 -0.91 5.29
N ASP A 56 -2.02 -1.48 4.59
CA ASP A 56 -2.59 -2.80 4.94
C ASP A 56 -1.51 -3.88 4.96
N LEU A 57 -0.65 -3.95 3.94
CA LEU A 57 0.43 -4.94 3.91
C LEU A 57 1.34 -4.83 5.15
N THR A 58 1.62 -3.62 5.62
CA THR A 58 2.43 -3.40 6.83
C THR A 58 1.67 -3.76 8.10
N TYR A 59 0.37 -3.47 8.16
CA TYR A 59 -0.49 -3.87 9.27
C TYR A 59 -0.55 -5.40 9.41
N ARG A 60 -0.56 -6.12 8.28
CA ARG A 60 -0.65 -7.58 8.19
C ARG A 60 0.68 -8.31 8.31
N GLY A 61 1.80 -7.60 8.19
CA GLY A 61 3.14 -8.21 8.12
C GLY A 61 3.50 -8.76 6.72
N ASP A 62 2.68 -8.47 5.71
CA ASP A 62 2.86 -8.91 4.34
C ASP A 62 3.86 -8.04 3.54
N TYR A 63 4.30 -6.89 4.08
CA TYR A 63 5.30 -6.01 3.44
C TYR A 63 6.75 -6.34 3.86
N SER A 64 7.14 -7.59 3.67
CA SER A 64 8.44 -8.14 4.06
C SER A 64 9.53 -7.93 2.99
N GLY A 65 10.78 -8.30 3.32
CA GLY A 65 11.86 -8.29 2.33
C GLY A 65 11.61 -9.19 1.12
N ALA A 66 10.85 -10.29 1.29
CA ALA A 66 10.51 -11.19 0.20
C ALA A 66 9.50 -10.56 -0.76
N THR A 67 8.44 -9.93 -0.24
CA THR A 67 7.40 -9.32 -1.08
C THR A 67 7.87 -8.03 -1.76
N ARG A 68 8.77 -7.27 -1.12
CA ARG A 68 9.42 -6.10 -1.74
C ARG A 68 10.16 -6.41 -3.03
N LYS A 69 10.73 -7.62 -3.18
CA LYS A 69 11.43 -8.02 -4.42
C LYS A 69 10.57 -7.89 -5.67
N PHE A 70 9.25 -8.03 -5.55
CA PHE A 70 8.32 -7.89 -6.67
C PHE A 70 7.40 -6.68 -6.57
N LEU A 71 7.19 -6.09 -5.38
CA LEU A 71 6.33 -4.90 -5.21
C LEU A 71 7.07 -3.58 -5.38
N GLN A 72 8.32 -3.49 -4.93
CA GLN A 72 8.96 -2.18 -4.71
C GLN A 72 9.29 -1.45 -6.01
N LYS A 73 9.76 -2.17 -7.02
CA LYS A 73 10.12 -1.58 -8.30
C LYS A 73 8.88 -1.03 -9.05
N PRO A 74 7.79 -1.79 -9.21
CA PRO A 74 6.54 -1.23 -9.75
C PRO A 74 6.01 -0.04 -8.95
N LEU A 75 6.14 -0.06 -7.62
CA LEU A 75 5.77 1.08 -6.77
C LEU A 75 6.61 2.33 -7.08
N ALA A 76 7.93 2.20 -7.14
CA ALA A 76 8.84 3.31 -7.47
C ALA A 76 8.60 3.87 -8.87
N GLN A 77 8.17 3.02 -9.81
CA GLN A 77 7.83 3.41 -11.18
C GLN A 77 6.42 4.00 -11.32
N GLY A 78 5.61 3.99 -10.26
CA GLY A 78 4.19 4.35 -10.35
C GLY A 78 3.37 3.43 -11.25
N ASP A 79 3.84 2.20 -11.48
CA ASP A 79 3.19 1.24 -12.39
C ASP A 79 2.00 0.55 -11.71
N ILE A 80 0.88 1.26 -11.70
CA ILE A 80 -0.39 0.78 -11.13
C ILE A 80 -0.86 -0.49 -11.85
N LYS A 81 -0.60 -0.64 -13.15
CA LYS A 81 -1.04 -1.83 -13.91
C LYS A 81 -0.29 -3.07 -13.42
N ALA A 82 1.03 -2.98 -13.30
CA ALA A 82 1.84 -4.07 -12.75
C ALA A 82 1.45 -4.41 -11.31
N LEU A 83 1.21 -3.38 -10.47
CA LEU A 83 0.78 -3.59 -9.09
C LEU A 83 -0.57 -4.31 -9.01
N LYS A 84 -1.55 -3.94 -9.83
CA LYS A 84 -2.83 -4.65 -9.92
C LYS A 84 -2.63 -6.14 -10.23
N LEU A 85 -1.80 -6.45 -11.23
CA LEU A 85 -1.51 -7.84 -11.59
C LEU A 85 -0.89 -8.61 -10.41
N ILE A 86 0.09 -8.01 -9.73
CA ILE A 86 0.74 -8.62 -8.55
C ILE A 86 -0.28 -8.87 -7.43
N PHE A 87 -1.15 -7.91 -7.11
CA PHE A 87 -2.17 -8.08 -6.07
C PHE A 87 -3.22 -9.14 -6.43
N SER A 88 -3.42 -9.39 -7.72
CA SER A 88 -4.34 -10.43 -8.22
C SER A 88 -3.69 -11.81 -8.43
N ASP A 89 -2.37 -11.91 -8.35
CA ASP A 89 -1.64 -13.17 -8.54
C ASP A 89 -1.54 -13.96 -7.24
N ARG A 90 -2.37 -14.99 -7.09
CA ARG A 90 -2.41 -15.82 -5.88
C ARG A 90 -1.07 -16.47 -5.55
N SER A 91 -0.22 -16.73 -6.55
CA SER A 91 1.09 -17.36 -6.32
C SER A 91 2.03 -16.46 -5.50
N LYS A 92 1.87 -15.14 -5.57
CA LYS A 92 2.62 -14.16 -4.77
C LYS A 92 2.17 -14.09 -3.30
N TRP A 93 1.00 -14.66 -3.00
CA TRP A 93 0.32 -14.55 -1.71
C TRP A 93 -0.12 -15.93 -1.20
N SER A 94 0.70 -16.95 -1.43
CA SER A 94 0.38 -18.34 -1.05
C SER A 94 0.18 -18.51 0.46
N SER A 95 0.95 -17.79 1.27
CA SER A 95 0.84 -17.77 2.74
C SER A 95 -0.29 -16.89 3.28
N VAL A 96 -0.92 -16.08 2.45
CA VAL A 96 -2.01 -15.19 2.87
C VAL A 96 -3.33 -15.98 2.82
N PRO A 97 -4.16 -15.94 3.88
CA PRO A 97 -5.48 -16.57 3.86
C PRO A 97 -6.31 -16.12 2.65
N TYR A 98 -6.99 -17.06 2.00
CA TYR A 98 -7.66 -16.80 0.71
C TYR A 98 -8.63 -15.61 0.76
N GLN A 99 -9.44 -15.50 1.82
CA GLN A 99 -10.39 -14.39 1.99
C GLN A 99 -9.68 -13.02 2.04
N ARG A 100 -8.51 -12.95 2.70
CA ARG A 100 -7.70 -11.72 2.76
C ARG A 100 -7.14 -11.37 1.39
N PHE A 101 -6.59 -12.35 0.69
CA PHE A 101 -6.13 -12.18 -0.68
C PHE A 101 -7.27 -11.69 -1.60
N ALA A 102 -8.45 -12.32 -1.54
CA ALA A 102 -9.58 -11.98 -2.38
C ALA A 102 -10.07 -10.54 -2.14
N MET A 103 -10.17 -10.11 -0.88
CA MET A 103 -10.54 -8.74 -0.53
C MET A 103 -9.49 -7.72 -1.02
N ARG A 104 -8.20 -8.01 -0.79
CA ARG A 104 -7.11 -7.13 -1.24
C ARG A 104 -7.04 -7.02 -2.75
N SER A 105 -7.15 -8.14 -3.46
CA SER A 105 -7.19 -8.21 -4.92
C SER A 105 -8.38 -7.42 -5.48
N LYS A 106 -9.56 -7.58 -4.86
CA LYS A 106 -10.76 -6.81 -5.22
C LYS A 106 -10.55 -5.31 -5.00
N PHE A 107 -9.93 -4.89 -3.90
CA PHE A 107 -9.63 -3.48 -3.68
C PHE A 107 -8.57 -2.95 -4.67
N ALA A 108 -7.52 -3.73 -4.95
CA ALA A 108 -6.52 -3.35 -5.94
C ALA A 108 -7.11 -3.17 -7.35
N SER A 109 -8.15 -3.92 -7.72
CA SER A 109 -8.76 -3.77 -9.05
C SER A 109 -9.44 -2.40 -9.24
N THR A 110 -9.87 -1.74 -8.16
CA THR A 110 -10.54 -0.43 -8.22
C THR A 110 -9.58 0.75 -8.34
N LEU A 111 -8.26 0.54 -8.19
CA LEU A 111 -7.28 1.62 -8.29
C LEU A 111 -7.39 2.32 -9.65
N SER A 112 -7.70 3.61 -9.65
CA SER A 112 -7.70 4.42 -10.87
C SER A 112 -6.41 5.25 -10.92
N VAL A 113 -5.87 5.39 -12.14
CA VAL A 113 -4.88 6.43 -12.40
C VAL A 113 -5.66 7.74 -12.35
N LYS A 114 -5.29 8.70 -11.49
CA LYS A 114 -5.82 10.05 -11.63
C LYS A 114 -5.44 10.54 -13.02
N GLN A 115 -6.42 10.91 -13.84
CA GLN A 115 -6.15 11.67 -15.05
C GLN A 115 -5.57 13.01 -14.61
N SER A 116 -4.29 13.25 -14.89
CA SER A 116 -3.74 14.61 -14.82
C SER A 116 -4.51 15.45 -15.83
N THR A 117 -5.39 16.32 -15.37
CA THR A 117 -5.89 17.42 -16.19
C THR A 117 -4.71 18.35 -16.47
N MET A 118 -4.01 18.10 -17.58
CA MET A 118 -3.23 19.16 -18.23
C MET A 118 -4.25 20.22 -18.67
N GLN A 119 -4.43 21.26 -17.85
CA GLN A 119 -4.96 22.52 -18.32
C GLN A 119 -3.92 23.09 -19.30
N VAL A 120 -4.14 22.84 -20.59
CA VAL A 120 -3.58 23.68 -21.64
C VAL A 120 -4.47 24.91 -21.69
N SER A 121 -4.01 26.00 -21.09
CA SER A 121 -4.62 27.31 -21.31
C SER A 121 -4.04 27.93 -22.59
N PRO A 122 -4.88 28.48 -23.47
CA PRO A 122 -4.44 29.23 -24.66
C PRO A 122 -3.81 30.58 -24.30
#